data_AF-A0A2K3K8Z9-F1
#
_entry.id   AF-A0A2K3K8Z9-F1
#
_cell.length_a   1.000
_cell.length_b   1.000
_cell.length_c   1.000
_cell.angle_alpha   90.00
_cell.angle_beta   90.00
_cell.angle_gamma   90.00
#
_symmetry.space_group_name_H-M   'P 1'
#
loop_
_entity.id
_entity.type
_entity.pdbx_description
1 polymer ?
#
loop_
_entity_poly.entity_id
_entity_poly.type
_entity_poly.pdbx_seq_one_letter_code
_entity_poly.pdbx_strand_id
1 'polypeptide(L)'
;VSLGFFDDIYIPKHHMPDPSHYVSTTSTSKTGTWYWDYGEESFAIGDSEEIKFAVQSVSYPPIPVEQPKDSKPFAPMVVNTDRIYVP
;
A
#
# COMPACT_ATOMS: atom_id res chain seq x y z
N VAL A 1 2.30 -3.12 2.56
CA VAL A 1 1.95 -3.38 3.99
C VAL A 1 2.13 -4.86 4.23
N SER A 2 2.69 -5.27 5.36
CA SER A 2 2.88 -6.69 5.70
C SER A 2 2.19 -7.00 7.02
N LEU A 3 1.61 -8.21 7.11
CA LEU A 3 1.09 -8.79 8.36
C LEU A 3 2.02 -9.91 8.90
N GLY A 4 3.23 -10.03 8.36
CA GLY A 4 4.19 -11.10 8.69
C GLY A 4 3.94 -12.42 7.95
N PHE A 5 2.67 -12.82 7.74
CA PHE A 5 2.30 -14.00 6.94
C PHE A 5 1.73 -13.65 5.55
N PHE A 6 1.45 -12.38 5.29
CA PHE A 6 0.81 -11.91 4.06
C PHE A 6 1.27 -10.49 3.72
N ASP A 7 1.78 -10.32 2.49
CA ASP A 7 2.42 -9.08 2.03
C ASP A 7 1.68 -8.40 0.86
N ASP A 8 0.73 -9.09 0.23
CA ASP A 8 -0.04 -8.61 -0.93
C ASP A 8 -1.21 -7.70 -0.50
N ILE A 9 -0.90 -6.67 0.30
CA ILE A 9 -1.83 -5.63 0.74
C ILE A 9 -1.42 -4.32 0.10
N TYR A 10 -2.26 -3.84 -0.82
CA TYR A 10 -2.09 -2.57 -1.51
C TYR A 10 -3.07 -1.53 -0.99
N ILE A 11 -2.55 -0.35 -0.64
CA ILE A 11 -3.35 0.80 -0.23
C ILE A 11 -3.25 1.89 -1.29
N PRO A 12 -4.34 2.19 -2.03
CA PRO A 12 -4.33 3.25 -3.02
C PRO A 12 -4.12 4.64 -2.41
N LYS A 13 -3.52 5.57 -3.18
CA LYS A 13 -3.33 6.97 -2.74
C LYS A 13 -4.61 7.61 -2.19
N HIS A 14 -5.75 7.38 -2.84
CA HIS A 14 -7.02 7.99 -2.44
C HIS A 14 -7.60 7.41 -1.13
N HIS A 15 -6.98 6.39 -0.56
CA HIS A 15 -7.29 5.81 0.74
C HIS A 15 -6.22 6.15 1.81
N MET A 16 -5.23 6.98 1.46
CA MET A 16 -4.32 7.60 2.41
C MET A 16 -5.06 8.72 3.18
N PRO A 17 -4.57 9.11 4.37
CA PRO A 17 -5.02 10.32 5.04
C PRO A 17 -4.87 11.54 4.13
N ASP A 18 -5.83 12.46 4.16
CA ASP A 18 -5.75 13.71 3.39
C ASP A 18 -5.35 14.86 4.32
N PRO A 19 -4.40 15.73 3.95
CA PRO A 19 -3.55 15.68 2.74
C PRO A 19 -2.33 14.75 2.85
N SER A 20 -2.03 13.98 1.78
CA SER A 20 -0.80 13.17 1.70
C SER A 20 -0.02 13.37 0.39
N HIS A 21 1.31 13.33 0.49
CA HIS A 21 2.23 13.44 -0.64
C HIS A 21 3.31 12.35 -0.65
N TYR A 22 3.88 12.08 -1.84
CA TYR A 22 4.91 11.07 -2.03
C TYR A 22 6.23 11.74 -2.38
N VAL A 23 7.31 11.35 -1.68
CA VAL A 23 8.67 11.82 -1.93
C VAL A 23 9.52 10.64 -2.40
N SER A 24 10.01 10.72 -3.63
CA SER A 24 10.89 9.70 -4.20
C SER A 24 12.30 9.76 -3.57
N THR A 25 12.90 8.60 -3.28
CA THR A 25 14.26 8.54 -2.68
C THR A 25 15.32 9.11 -3.64
N THR A 26 15.17 8.86 -4.94
CA THR A 26 15.96 9.50 -6.01
C THR A 26 15.05 9.86 -7.17
N SER A 27 15.51 10.71 -8.10
CA SER A 27 14.72 11.12 -9.28
C SER A 27 14.36 9.97 -10.23
N THR A 28 15.02 8.81 -10.08
CA THR A 28 14.82 7.62 -10.92
C THR A 28 14.31 6.41 -10.14
N SER A 29 14.19 6.48 -8.81
CA SER A 29 13.73 5.35 -8.01
C SER A 29 12.23 5.13 -8.16
N LYS A 30 11.83 3.86 -8.23
CA LYS A 30 10.42 3.44 -8.05
C LYS A 30 10.03 3.37 -6.57
N THR A 31 10.96 3.72 -5.67
CA THR A 31 10.82 3.69 -4.22
C THR A 31 10.82 5.10 -3.66
N GLY A 32 10.18 5.27 -2.52
CA GLY A 32 9.97 6.57 -1.88
C GLY A 32 9.06 6.43 -0.69
N THR A 33 8.89 7.52 0.02
CA THR A 33 8.17 7.57 1.30
C THR A 33 6.91 8.40 1.12
N TRP A 34 5.79 7.90 1.65
CA TRP A 34 4.56 8.68 1.76
C TRP A 34 4.62 9.53 3.03
N TYR A 35 4.08 10.74 2.97
CA TYR A 35 3.93 11.64 4.11
C TYR A 35 2.47 12.05 4.24
N TRP A 36 1.96 12.03 5.47
CA TRP A 36 0.71 12.66 5.83
C TRP A 36 0.99 14.05 6.39
N ASP A 37 0.44 15.07 5.76
CA ASP A 37 0.57 16.46 6.20
C ASP A 37 -0.60 16.79 7.13
N TYR A 38 -0.30 17.01 8.41
CA TYR A 38 -1.31 17.33 9.41
C TYR A 38 -0.95 18.62 10.15
N GLY A 39 -1.72 19.67 9.87
CA GLY A 39 -1.41 21.02 10.36
C GLY A 39 -0.15 21.57 9.69
N GLU A 40 0.87 21.88 10.50
CA GLU A 40 2.17 22.38 10.03
C GLU A 40 3.27 21.30 10.01
N GLU A 41 2.91 20.05 10.34
CA GLU A 41 3.83 18.92 10.43
C GLU A 41 3.57 17.87 9.35
N SER A 42 4.62 17.14 8.96
CA SER A 42 4.56 16.04 8.00
C SER A 42 5.05 14.74 8.66
N PHE A 43 4.21 13.72 8.65
CA PHE A 43 4.46 12.42 9.28
C PHE A 43 4.79 11.37 8.23
N ALA A 44 5.94 10.71 8.34
CA ALA A 44 6.38 9.71 7.38
C ALA A 44 5.62 8.39 7.56
N ILE A 45 4.88 7.97 6.54
CA ILE A 45 4.28 6.64 6.42
C ILE A 45 5.31 5.74 5.72
N GLY A 46 6.25 5.21 6.49
CA GLY A 46 7.36 4.39 6.01
C GLY A 46 7.34 2.95 6.54
N ASP A 47 8.37 2.20 6.16
CA ASP A 47 8.48 0.75 6.42
C ASP A 47 8.80 0.42 7.89
N SER A 48 9.18 1.42 8.70
CA SER A 48 9.59 1.24 10.09
C SER A 48 8.46 1.35 11.11
N GLU A 49 7.27 1.77 10.70
CA GLU A 49 6.16 2.07 11.60
C GLU A 49 5.03 1.03 11.50
N GLU A 50 4.44 0.69 12.66
CA GLU A 50 3.20 -0.06 12.68
C GLU A 50 2.03 0.87 12.31
N ILE A 51 1.24 0.45 11.32
CA ILE A 51 0.07 1.20 10.86
C ILE A 51 -1.22 0.43 11.18
N LYS A 52 -2.32 1.17 11.38
CA LYS A 52 -3.67 0.60 11.42
C LYS A 52 -4.39 0.96 10.12
N PHE A 53 -5.12 0.01 9.55
CA PHE A 53 -5.92 0.27 8.35
C PHE A 53 -7.25 -0.49 8.40
N ALA A 54 -8.26 0.05 7.74
CA ALA A 54 -9.56 -0.59 7.60
C ALA A 54 -9.65 -1.33 6.26
N VAL A 55 -10.01 -2.62 6.28
CA VAL A 55 -10.26 -3.40 5.07
C VAL A 55 -11.63 -3.02 4.50
N GLN A 56 -11.66 -2.64 3.22
CA GLN A 56 -12.88 -2.32 2.48
C GLN A 56 -13.49 -3.58 1.85
N SER A 57 -12.65 -4.39 1.19
CA SER A 57 -13.10 -5.59 0.49
C SER A 57 -11.96 -6.60 0.34
N VAL A 58 -12.31 -7.88 0.29
CA VAL A 58 -11.40 -8.97 -0.04
C VAL A 58 -11.91 -9.68 -1.28
N SER A 59 -11.04 -9.96 -2.25
CA SER A 59 -11.38 -10.72 -3.45
C SER A 59 -10.39 -11.85 -3.68
N TYR A 60 -10.91 -12.97 -4.20
CA TYR A 60 -10.14 -14.15 -4.56
C TYR A 60 -10.26 -14.36 -6.07
N PRO A 61 -9.33 -13.80 -6.86
CA PRO A 61 -9.38 -13.98 -8.30
C PRO A 61 -9.25 -15.47 -8.65
N PRO A 62 -9.90 -15.93 -9.73
CA PRO A 62 -9.73 -17.31 -10.19
C PRO A 62 -8.27 -17.56 -10.58
N ILE A 63 -7.77 -18.74 -10.24
CA ILE A 63 -6.39 -19.15 -10.55
C ILE A 63 -6.23 -19.12 -12.08
N PRO A 64 -5.25 -18.35 -12.61
CA PRO A 64 -5.01 -18.30 -14.04
C PRO A 64 -4.62 -19.68 -14.56
N VAL A 65 -5.32 -20.15 -15.59
CA VAL A 65 -4.97 -21.41 -16.27
C VAL A 65 -3.64 -21.28 -17.01
N GLU A 66 -3.33 -20.07 -17.48
CA GLU A 66 -2.08 -19.73 -18.14
C GLU A 66 -1.47 -18.47 -17.48
N GLN A 67 -0.16 -18.50 -17.25
CA GLN A 67 0.61 -17.31 -16.84
C GLN A 67 1.73 -17.08 -17.86
N PRO A 68 1.60 -16.06 -18.73
CA PRO A 68 2.69 -15.65 -19.62
C PRO A 68 3.97 -15.37 -18.83
N LYS A 69 5.14 -15.72 -19.38
CA LYS A 69 6.46 -15.60 -18.70
C LYS A 69 6.74 -14.21 -18.12
N ASP A 70 6.22 -13.16 -18.75
CA ASP A 70 6.46 -11.77 -18.35
C ASP A 70 5.31 -11.18 -17.50
N SER A 71 4.37 -12.00 -17.06
CA SER A 71 3.29 -11.55 -16.18
C SER A 71 3.77 -11.36 -14.75
N LYS A 72 3.17 -10.39 -14.06
CA LYS A 72 3.31 -10.30 -12.59
C LYS A 72 2.85 -11.61 -11.92
N PRO A 73 3.46 -12.01 -10.79
CA PRO A 73 3.00 -13.15 -10.01
C PRO A 73 1.51 -13.07 -9.71
N PHE A 74 0.83 -14.23 -9.71
CA PHE A 74 -0.57 -14.27 -9.36
C PHE A 74 -0.73 -14.10 -7.84
N ALA A 75 -1.53 -13.13 -7.44
CA ALA A 75 -1.94 -12.94 -6.05
C ALA A 75 -3.26 -13.70 -5.82
N PRO A 76 -3.28 -14.79 -5.04
CA PRO A 76 -4.48 -15.60 -4.81
C PRO A 76 -5.53 -14.88 -3.95
N MET A 77 -5.14 -13.82 -3.25
CA MET A 77 -6.00 -12.98 -2.44
C MET A 77 -5.62 -11.52 -2.66
N VAL A 78 -6.62 -10.66 -2.85
CA VAL A 78 -6.44 -9.20 -2.99
C VAL A 78 -7.26 -8.51 -1.91
N VAL A 79 -6.60 -7.70 -1.11
CA VAL A 79 -7.22 -6.93 -0.03
C VAL A 79 -7.20 -5.45 -0.42
N ASN A 80 -8.38 -4.84 -0.56
CA ASN A 80 -8.52 -3.40 -0.72
C ASN A 80 -8.80 -2.79 0.64
N THR A 81 -8.10 -1.71 0.97
CA THR A 81 -8.26 -0.97 2.23
C THR A 81 -8.98 0.35 1.97
N ASP A 82 -9.72 0.87 2.94
CA ASP A 82 -10.52 2.11 2.80
C ASP A 82 -9.78 3.34 3.38
N ARG A 83 -9.09 3.15 4.52
CA ARG A 83 -8.38 4.22 5.24
C ARG A 83 -7.16 3.68 6.00
N ILE A 84 -6.07 4.43 6.00
CA ILE A 84 -4.94 4.27 6.94
C ILE A 84 -5.14 5.23 8.12
N TYR A 85 -4.76 4.78 9.31
CA TYR A 85 -4.62 5.58 10.52
C TYR A 85 -3.14 5.58 10.92
N VAL A 86 -2.56 6.77 11.03
CA VAL A 86 -1.24 7.00 11.63
C VAL A 86 -1.48 7.24 13.13
N PRO A 87 -0.77 6.55 14.04
CA PRO A 87 -0.93 6.73 15.48
C PRO A 87 -0.48 8.11 15.99
#